data_AF-G5NMS2-F1
#
_entry.id   AF-G5NMS2-F1
#
_cell.length_a   1.000
_cell.length_b   1.000
_cell.length_c   1.000
_cell.angle_alpha   90.00
_cell.angle_beta   90.00
_cell.angle_gamma   90.00
#
_symmetry.space_group_name_H-M   'P 1'
#
loop_
_entity.id
_entity.type
_entity.pdbx_description
1 polymer ?
#
loop_
_entity_poly.entity_id
_entity_poly.type
_entity_poly.pdbx_seq_one_letter_code
_entity_poly.pdbx_strand_id
1 'polypeptide(L)'
;IVTGPVFNYTSSGVKSAWRTALQRLNIQNLHFHDLRHEAISRLFELGTLNVMEVSAISGHRSLNMLKRYTHLRAYQLVSKLDARRRQTQKIAPYFVPYPACIEPVDDEGQTVFQIRLHDFDNLAVSGHSRESAMEAASVALLRVLALAAQRGERVPQPGELPDGMAERVMINPLISATVNA
;
A
#
# COMPACT_ATOMS: atom_id res chain seq x y z
N ILE A 1 -38.84 9.34 -23.49
CA ILE A 1 -38.56 10.30 -22.39
C ILE A 1 -39.88 10.49 -21.66
N VAL A 2 -39.95 10.16 -20.38
CA VAL A 2 -41.16 10.44 -19.59
C VAL A 2 -41.21 11.95 -19.38
N THR A 3 -42.25 12.60 -19.88
CA THR A 3 -42.48 14.04 -19.73
C THR A 3 -43.62 14.27 -18.74
N GLY A 4 -43.39 15.17 -17.78
CA GLY A 4 -44.37 15.50 -16.73
C GLY A 4 -43.80 15.40 -15.31
N PRO A 5 -44.57 15.81 -14.30
CA PRO A 5 -44.17 15.70 -12.91
C PRO A 5 -44.05 14.22 -12.50
N VAL A 6 -42.91 13.84 -11.91
CA VAL A 6 -42.70 12.49 -11.35
C VAL A 6 -43.67 12.22 -10.20
N PHE A 7 -44.01 13.26 -9.43
CA PHE A 7 -44.97 13.18 -8.34
C PHE A 7 -46.05 14.24 -8.48
N ASN A 8 -47.31 13.83 -8.33
CA ASN A 8 -48.48 14.68 -8.53
C ASN A 8 -49.00 15.29 -7.22
N TYR A 9 -48.12 15.95 -6.44
CA TYR A 9 -48.47 16.63 -5.20
C TYR A 9 -47.94 18.06 -5.13
N THR A 10 -48.58 18.89 -4.30
CA THR A 10 -48.11 20.24 -3.99
C THR A 10 -47.22 20.24 -2.75
N SER A 11 -46.41 21.29 -2.59
CA SER A 11 -45.57 21.48 -1.38
C SER A 11 -46.39 21.53 -0.09
N SER A 12 -47.60 22.10 -0.13
CA SER A 12 -48.52 22.13 1.01
C SER A 12 -49.10 20.74 1.30
N GLY A 13 -49.42 19.97 0.27
CA GLY A 13 -49.87 18.58 0.39
C GLY A 13 -48.86 17.71 1.13
N VAL A 14 -47.58 17.79 0.75
CA VAL A 14 -46.49 17.04 1.42
C VAL A 14 -46.35 17.47 2.89
N LYS A 15 -46.38 18.77 3.19
CA LYS A 15 -46.30 19.27 4.58
C LYS A 15 -47.46 18.74 5.44
N SER A 16 -48.67 18.70 4.89
CA SER A 16 -49.85 18.20 5.59
C SER A 16 -49.76 16.69 5.84
N ALA A 17 -49.38 15.92 4.81
CA ALA A 17 -49.17 14.49 4.92
C ALA A 17 -48.07 14.15 5.94
N TRP A 18 -46.96 14.89 5.94
CA TRP A 18 -45.86 14.77 6.90
C TRP A 18 -46.34 14.97 8.34
N ARG A 19 -47.05 16.08 8.61
CA ARG A 19 -47.62 16.34 9.95
C ARG A 19 -48.58 15.23 10.40
N THR A 20 -49.45 14.78 9.50
CA THR A 20 -50.41 13.70 9.79
C THR A 20 -49.68 12.39 10.12
N ALA A 21 -48.61 12.06 9.38
CA ALA A 21 -47.79 10.88 9.64
C ALA A 21 -47.09 10.97 11.00
N LEU A 22 -46.47 12.11 11.34
CA LEU A 22 -45.83 12.30 12.64
C LEU A 22 -46.81 12.19 13.80
N GLN A 23 -48.01 12.75 13.66
CA GLN A 23 -49.07 12.63 14.67
C GLN A 23 -49.50 11.17 14.87
N ARG A 24 -49.71 10.42 13.78
CA ARG A 24 -50.07 8.99 13.84
C ARG A 24 -48.98 8.14 14.50
N LEU A 25 -47.72 8.49 14.29
CA LEU A 25 -46.56 7.77 14.85
C LEU A 25 -46.12 8.31 16.22
N ASN A 26 -46.79 9.34 16.74
CA ASN A 26 -46.44 10.03 17.99
C ASN A 26 -44.98 10.50 18.06
N ILE A 27 -44.42 10.93 16.92
CA ILE A 27 -43.04 11.45 16.82
C ILE A 27 -43.06 12.96 17.06
N GLN A 28 -42.26 13.43 18.00
CA GLN A 28 -42.15 14.84 18.34
C GLN A 28 -40.90 15.47 17.73
N ASN A 29 -41.00 16.75 17.35
CA ASN A 29 -39.88 17.61 16.93
C ASN A 29 -39.03 17.09 15.74
N LEU A 30 -39.57 16.24 14.87
CA LEU A 30 -38.91 15.81 13.64
C LEU A 30 -39.37 16.67 12.45
N HIS A 31 -38.45 17.38 11.83
CA HIS A 31 -38.71 18.18 10.63
C HIS A 31 -38.24 17.45 9.37
N PHE A 32 -38.87 17.76 8.24
CA PHE A 32 -38.51 17.12 6.97
C PHE A 32 -37.04 17.37 6.56
N HIS A 33 -36.46 18.52 6.91
CA HIS A 33 -35.06 18.81 6.63
C HIS A 33 -34.08 18.01 7.49
N ASP A 34 -34.52 17.46 8.63
CA ASP A 34 -33.70 16.59 9.48
C ASP A 34 -33.35 15.28 8.77
N LEU A 35 -34.21 14.80 7.87
CA LEU A 35 -33.90 13.64 7.02
C LEU A 35 -32.69 13.89 6.13
N ARG A 36 -32.55 15.13 5.64
CA ARG A 36 -31.38 15.54 4.85
C ARG A 36 -30.15 15.68 5.72
N HIS A 37 -30.29 16.20 6.95
CA HIS A 37 -29.21 16.21 7.93
C HIS A 37 -28.69 14.79 8.21
N GLU A 38 -29.60 13.84 8.47
CA GLU A 38 -29.28 12.44 8.74
C GLU A 38 -28.62 11.75 7.55
N ALA A 39 -29.15 11.95 6.34
CA ALA A 39 -28.55 11.38 5.13
C ALA A 39 -27.09 11.84 4.94
N ILE A 40 -26.80 13.12 5.21
CA ILE A 40 -25.45 13.67 5.11
C ILE A 40 -24.54 13.08 6.19
N SER A 41 -25.02 12.99 7.44
CA SER A 41 -24.28 12.34 8.53
C SER A 41 -23.85 10.92 8.14
N ARG A 42 -24.78 10.11 7.61
CA ARG A 42 -24.48 8.74 7.15
C ARG A 42 -23.44 8.71 6.03
N LEU A 43 -23.51 9.62 5.06
CA LEU A 43 -22.51 9.70 3.99
C LEU A 43 -21.10 9.98 4.54
N PHE A 44 -20.99 10.80 5.58
CA PHE A 44 -19.71 11.03 6.27
C PHE A 44 -19.27 9.83 7.10
N GLU A 45 -20.20 9.13 7.76
CA GLU A 45 -19.90 7.94 8.57
C GLU A 45 -19.39 6.76 7.75
N LEU A 46 -19.84 6.62 6.50
CA LEU A 46 -19.32 5.60 5.56
C LEU A 46 -17.80 5.73 5.35
N GLY A 47 -17.24 6.93 5.47
CA GLY A 47 -15.80 7.19 5.38
C GLY A 47 -15.18 6.95 3.98
N THR A 48 -15.98 6.60 2.98
CA THR A 48 -15.56 6.38 1.59
C THR A 48 -15.57 7.66 0.76
N LEU A 49 -16.44 8.62 1.11
CA LEU A 49 -16.65 9.85 0.37
C LEU A 49 -15.90 11.02 0.98
N ASN A 50 -15.38 11.90 0.12
CA ASN A 50 -14.79 13.17 0.51
C ASN A 50 -15.84 14.28 0.59
N VAL A 51 -15.47 15.42 1.20
CA VAL A 51 -16.39 16.56 1.42
C VAL A 51 -16.99 17.10 0.12
N MET A 52 -16.25 17.09 -0.99
CA MET A 52 -16.73 17.57 -2.28
C MET A 52 -17.76 16.61 -2.90
N GLU A 53 -17.54 15.31 -2.79
CA GLU A 53 -18.47 14.28 -3.26
C GLU A 53 -19.78 14.34 -2.48
N VAL A 54 -19.70 14.46 -1.15
CA VAL A 54 -20.89 14.64 -0.30
C VAL A 54 -21.61 15.95 -0.66
N SER A 55 -20.88 17.02 -0.98
CA SER A 55 -21.47 18.28 -1.44
C SER A 55 -22.21 18.12 -2.77
N ALA A 56 -21.64 17.39 -3.72
CA ALA A 56 -22.26 17.13 -5.03
C ALA A 56 -23.52 16.27 -4.90
N ILE A 57 -23.46 15.18 -4.12
CA ILE A 57 -24.60 14.27 -3.88
C ILE A 57 -25.73 15.00 -3.17
N SER A 58 -25.40 15.74 -2.11
CA SER A 58 -26.41 16.47 -1.36
C SER A 58 -26.90 17.70 -2.15
N GLY A 59 -26.09 18.32 -3.01
CA GLY A 59 -26.43 19.56 -3.72
C GLY A 59 -26.18 20.82 -2.89
N HIS A 60 -25.13 20.82 -2.05
CA HIS A 60 -24.70 22.01 -1.33
C HIS A 60 -23.91 22.95 -2.27
N ARG A 61 -24.30 24.22 -2.28
CA ARG A 61 -23.56 25.29 -2.99
C ARG A 61 -22.36 25.80 -2.20
N SER A 62 -22.39 25.68 -0.87
CA SER A 62 -21.32 26.11 0.03
C SER A 62 -20.96 25.01 1.00
N LEU A 63 -19.65 24.76 1.12
CA LEU A 63 -19.09 23.75 2.02
C LEU A 63 -19.19 24.15 3.50
N ASN A 64 -19.44 25.42 3.82
CA ASN A 64 -19.57 25.88 5.20
C ASN A 64 -20.68 25.14 5.96
N MET A 65 -21.74 24.73 5.26
CA MET A 65 -22.83 23.96 5.85
C MET A 65 -22.44 22.52 6.19
N LEU A 66 -21.42 21.98 5.52
CA LEU A 66 -20.95 20.60 5.70
C LEU A 66 -19.92 20.47 6.82
N LYS A 67 -19.27 21.56 7.24
CA LYS A 67 -18.25 21.57 8.31
C LYS A 67 -18.72 20.92 9.61
N ARG A 68 -20.02 20.96 9.91
CA ARG A 68 -20.61 20.35 11.11
C ARG A 68 -20.59 18.81 11.10
N TYR A 69 -20.47 18.18 9.94
CA TYR A 69 -20.36 16.73 9.79
C TYR A 69 -18.93 16.26 9.58
N THR A 70 -18.00 17.19 9.35
CA THR A 70 -16.57 16.88 9.16
C THR A 70 -15.81 16.79 10.47
N HIS A 71 -16.47 16.58 11.61
CA HIS A 71 -15.79 16.43 12.89
C HIS A 71 -14.82 15.24 12.79
N LEU A 72 -13.56 15.61 12.62
CA LEU A 72 -12.51 14.76 12.08
C LEU A 72 -12.28 13.56 12.98
N ARG A 73 -12.45 12.38 12.41
CA ARG A 73 -11.83 11.16 12.91
C ARG A 73 -10.32 11.29 12.68
N ALA A 74 -9.60 11.92 13.61
CA ALA A 74 -8.15 12.09 13.55
C ALA A 74 -7.43 10.76 13.26
N TYR A 75 -7.97 9.64 13.72
CA TYR A 75 -7.45 8.30 13.43
C TYR A 75 -7.46 7.93 11.93
N GLN A 76 -8.43 8.42 11.14
CA GLN A 76 -8.48 8.17 9.69
C GLN A 76 -7.41 8.98 8.94
N LEU A 77 -7.07 10.18 9.44
CA LEU A 77 -5.96 10.96 8.91
C LEU A 77 -4.62 10.29 9.18
N VAL A 78 -4.41 9.77 10.40
CA VAL A 78 -3.21 8.99 10.75
C VAL A 78 -3.05 7.80 9.80
N SER A 79 -4.12 7.02 9.57
CA SER A 79 -4.08 5.91 8.61
C SER A 79 -3.73 6.33 7.17
N LYS A 80 -4.23 7.49 6.71
CA LYS A 80 -3.89 8.04 5.37
C LYS A 80 -2.46 8.56 5.28
N LEU A 81 -1.92 9.16 6.36
CA LEU A 81 -0.52 9.59 6.44
C LEU A 81 0.43 8.38 6.51
N ASP A 82 0.09 7.37 7.30
CA ASP A 82 0.86 6.13 7.43
C ASP A 82 0.90 5.33 6.13
N ALA A 83 -0.17 5.35 5.32
CA ALA A 83 -0.22 4.64 4.04
C ALA A 83 0.92 5.06 3.08
N ARG A 84 1.28 6.36 3.06
CA ARG A 84 2.37 6.87 2.22
C ARG A 84 3.75 6.42 2.73
N ARG A 85 3.94 6.39 4.05
CA ARG A 85 5.16 5.86 4.70
C ARG A 85 5.33 4.35 4.46
N ARG A 86 4.22 3.59 4.49
CA ARG A 86 4.21 2.16 4.15
C ARG A 86 4.55 1.91 2.68
N GLN A 87 4.17 2.80 1.76
CA GLN A 87 4.46 2.61 0.34
C GLN A 87 5.97 2.75 0.03
N THR A 88 6.66 3.70 0.66
CA THR A 88 8.13 3.85 0.56
C THR A 88 8.88 2.73 1.31
N GLN A 89 8.32 2.18 2.39
CA GLN A 89 8.90 1.06 3.14
C GLN A 89 8.56 -0.33 2.58
N LYS A 90 7.70 -0.45 1.55
CA LYS A 90 7.31 -1.76 0.98
C LYS A 90 8.44 -2.44 0.22
N ILE A 91 9.39 -1.69 -0.32
CA ILE A 91 10.43 -2.22 -1.21
C ILE A 91 11.69 -2.64 -0.42
N ALA A 92 12.03 -1.93 0.66
CA ALA A 92 13.23 -2.21 1.46
C ALA A 92 13.33 -3.66 1.98
N PRO A 93 12.24 -4.35 2.40
CA PRO A 93 12.30 -5.74 2.83
C PRO A 93 12.71 -6.74 1.73
N TYR A 94 12.60 -6.37 0.45
CA TYR A 94 12.96 -7.25 -0.66
C TYR A 94 14.46 -7.27 -0.95
N PHE A 95 15.21 -6.26 -0.50
CA PHE A 95 16.64 -6.10 -0.83
C PHE A 95 17.50 -6.22 0.43
N VAL A 96 17.51 -7.42 1.00
CA VAL A 96 18.33 -7.77 2.17
C VAL A 96 19.61 -8.50 1.74
N PRO A 97 20.71 -8.37 2.51
CA PRO A 97 21.91 -9.17 2.27
C PRO A 97 21.68 -10.65 2.52
N TYR A 98 22.28 -11.51 1.71
CA TYR A 98 22.21 -12.96 1.85
C TYR A 98 23.58 -13.56 2.17
N PRO A 99 23.65 -14.58 3.03
CA PRO A 99 24.88 -15.30 3.27
C PRO A 99 25.23 -16.17 2.06
N ALA A 100 26.52 -16.28 1.76
CA ALA A 100 27.05 -17.08 0.68
C ALA A 100 28.40 -17.69 1.06
N CYS A 101 28.77 -18.77 0.36
CA CYS A 101 30.10 -19.36 0.45
C CYS A 101 30.95 -18.88 -0.71
N ILE A 102 32.21 -18.53 -0.45
CA ILE A 102 33.21 -18.22 -1.46
C ILE A 102 34.33 -19.29 -1.44
N GLU A 103 34.63 -19.83 -2.62
CA GLU A 103 35.63 -20.87 -2.80
C GLU A 103 36.56 -20.50 -3.97
N PRO A 104 37.89 -20.58 -3.81
CA PRO A 104 38.81 -20.52 -4.93
C PRO A 104 38.74 -21.83 -5.71
N VAL A 105 38.55 -21.72 -7.02
CA VAL A 105 38.49 -22.84 -7.96
C VAL A 105 39.55 -22.60 -9.05
N ASP A 106 40.32 -23.63 -9.36
CA ASP A 106 41.27 -23.56 -10.47
C ASP A 106 40.54 -23.84 -11.78
N ASP A 107 40.55 -22.86 -12.68
CA ASP A 107 39.98 -22.94 -14.02
C ASP A 107 41.10 -22.71 -15.04
N GLU A 108 41.49 -23.78 -15.75
CA GLU A 108 42.54 -23.75 -16.78
C GLU A 108 43.90 -23.14 -16.33
N GLY A 109 44.23 -23.26 -15.04
CA GLY A 109 45.47 -22.71 -14.46
C GLY A 109 45.38 -21.26 -13.98
N GLN A 110 44.19 -20.66 -13.99
CA GLN A 110 43.87 -19.40 -13.30
C GLN A 110 42.95 -19.67 -12.11
N THR A 111 43.28 -19.11 -10.95
CA THR A 111 42.39 -19.16 -9.78
C THR A 111 41.23 -18.19 -9.98
N VAL A 112 40.02 -18.73 -10.03
CA VAL A 112 38.77 -17.97 -10.04
C VAL A 112 38.05 -18.13 -8.70
N PHE A 113 37.33 -17.10 -8.27
CA PHE A 113 36.55 -17.15 -7.04
C PHE A 113 35.10 -17.45 -7.38
N GLN A 114 34.58 -18.58 -6.91
CA GLN A 114 33.18 -18.96 -7.08
C GLN A 114 32.40 -18.63 -5.81
N ILE A 115 31.28 -17.90 -5.96
CA ILE A 115 30.34 -17.59 -4.89
C ILE A 115 29.05 -18.36 -5.11
N ARG A 116 28.54 -19.02 -4.07
CA ARG A 116 27.27 -19.77 -4.11
C ARG A 116 26.30 -19.26 -3.04
N LEU A 117 25.10 -18.88 -3.46
CA LEU A 117 24.01 -18.50 -2.57
C LEU A 117 23.08 -19.70 -2.38
N HIS A 118 23.14 -20.31 -1.20
CA HIS A 118 22.42 -21.56 -0.91
C HIS A 118 20.90 -21.39 -0.78
N ASP A 119 20.43 -20.18 -0.48
CA ASP A 119 19.00 -19.87 -0.37
C ASP A 119 18.29 -19.80 -1.73
N PHE A 120 19.03 -19.83 -2.85
CA PHE A 120 18.48 -19.74 -4.20
C PHE A 120 18.90 -20.93 -5.05
N ASP A 121 17.94 -21.46 -5.81
CA ASP A 121 18.19 -22.60 -6.70
C ASP A 121 19.29 -22.28 -7.72
N ASN A 122 20.43 -22.95 -7.59
CA ASN A 122 21.58 -22.89 -8.50
C ASN A 122 22.15 -21.48 -8.74
N LEU A 123 22.01 -20.55 -7.78
CA LEU A 123 22.62 -19.23 -7.91
C LEU A 123 24.10 -19.28 -7.51
N ALA A 124 24.95 -19.46 -8.53
CA ALA A 124 26.39 -19.38 -8.38
C ALA A 124 26.98 -18.45 -9.44
N VAL A 125 27.99 -17.68 -9.05
CA VAL A 125 28.72 -16.77 -9.93
C VAL A 125 30.22 -16.96 -9.71
N SER A 126 31.02 -16.66 -10.73
CA SER A 126 32.47 -16.67 -10.63
C SER A 126 33.06 -15.33 -11.05
N GLY A 127 34.25 -15.01 -10.53
CA GLY A 127 35.02 -13.84 -10.92
C GLY A 127 36.52 -14.10 -10.81
N HIS A 128 37.31 -13.39 -11.61
CA HIS A 128 38.78 -13.51 -11.62
C HIS A 128 39.46 -12.89 -10.39
N SER A 129 38.70 -12.16 -9.57
CA SER A 129 39.13 -11.65 -8.27
C SER A 129 37.98 -11.74 -7.27
N ARG A 130 38.29 -11.74 -5.97
CA ARG A 130 37.29 -11.74 -4.90
C ARG A 130 36.29 -10.57 -5.03
N GLU A 131 36.79 -9.40 -5.42
CA GLU A 131 35.97 -8.20 -5.65
C GLU A 131 35.04 -8.38 -6.85
N SER A 132 35.58 -8.83 -8.00
CA SER A 132 34.78 -9.07 -9.20
C SER A 132 33.69 -10.14 -8.97
N ALA A 133 34.02 -11.21 -8.22
CA ALA A 133 33.05 -12.23 -7.84
C ALA A 133 31.95 -11.66 -6.92
N MET A 134 32.32 -10.80 -5.96
CA MET A 134 31.38 -10.13 -5.04
C MET A 134 30.42 -9.20 -5.78
N GLU A 135 30.93 -8.41 -6.74
CA GLU A 135 30.12 -7.54 -7.59
C GLU A 135 29.16 -8.34 -8.46
N ALA A 136 29.66 -9.40 -9.12
CA ALA A 136 28.83 -10.30 -9.91
C ALA A 136 27.73 -10.94 -9.05
N ALA A 137 28.04 -11.33 -7.82
CA ALA A 137 27.08 -11.92 -6.88
C ALA A 137 26.02 -10.91 -6.43
N SER A 138 26.43 -9.67 -6.13
CA SER A 138 25.52 -8.57 -5.80
C SER A 138 24.53 -8.30 -6.94
N VAL A 139 25.02 -8.18 -8.17
CA VAL A 139 24.17 -7.93 -9.35
C VAL A 139 23.22 -9.09 -9.61
N ALA A 140 23.71 -10.33 -9.50
CA ALA A 140 22.89 -11.52 -9.68
C ALA A 140 21.78 -11.62 -8.63
N LEU A 141 22.13 -11.41 -7.35
CA LEU A 141 21.16 -11.40 -6.24
C LEU A 141 20.13 -10.27 -6.42
N LEU A 142 20.56 -9.05 -6.76
CA LEU A 142 19.66 -7.93 -7.02
C LEU A 142 18.65 -8.26 -8.12
N ARG A 143 19.12 -8.87 -9.22
CA ARG A 143 18.26 -9.25 -10.35
C ARG A 143 17.22 -10.27 -9.93
N VAL A 144 17.60 -11.28 -9.17
CA VAL A 144 16.69 -12.32 -8.66
C VAL A 144 15.63 -11.70 -7.74
N LEU A 145 16.05 -10.90 -6.76
CA LEU A 145 15.15 -10.24 -5.81
C LEU A 145 14.19 -9.27 -6.51
N ALA A 146 14.68 -8.51 -7.50
CA ALA A 146 13.87 -7.57 -8.27
C ALA A 146 12.83 -8.27 -9.15
N LEU A 147 13.20 -9.39 -9.79
CA LEU A 147 12.26 -10.19 -10.60
C LEU A 147 11.18 -10.84 -9.73
N ALA A 148 11.56 -11.38 -8.56
CA ALA A 148 10.60 -11.93 -7.60
C ALA A 148 9.63 -10.84 -7.10
N ALA A 149 10.15 -9.66 -6.75
CA ALA A 149 9.33 -8.52 -6.34
C ALA A 149 8.38 -8.05 -7.45
N GLN A 150 8.84 -8.00 -8.71
CA GLN A 150 8.01 -7.64 -9.87
C GLN A 150 6.86 -8.62 -10.08
N ARG A 151 7.11 -9.92 -9.88
CA ARG A 151 6.11 -10.99 -10.02
C ARG A 151 5.21 -11.14 -8.79
N GLY A 152 5.50 -10.45 -7.69
CA GLY A 152 4.80 -10.61 -6.42
C GLY A 152 5.08 -11.97 -5.75
N GLU A 153 6.19 -12.61 -6.12
CA GLU A 153 6.63 -13.88 -5.54
C GLU A 153 7.30 -13.65 -4.18
N ARG A 154 7.17 -14.62 -3.28
CA ARG A 154 7.89 -14.59 -2.01
C ARG A 154 9.33 -15.03 -2.25
N VAL A 155 10.27 -14.15 -1.90
CA VAL A 155 11.69 -14.50 -1.81
C VAL A 155 11.92 -15.36 -0.56
N PRO A 156 12.94 -16.24 -0.57
CA PRO A 156 13.35 -16.97 0.63
C PRO A 156 13.73 -15.99 1.75
N GLN A 157 13.90 -16.49 2.98
CA GLN A 157 14.53 -15.70 4.03
C GLN A 157 16.01 -16.11 4.08
N PRO A 158 16.94 -15.18 4.37
CA PRO A 158 18.35 -15.52 4.55
C PRO A 158 18.51 -16.66 5.57
N GLY A 159 18.98 -17.81 5.09
CA GLY A 159 19.09 -19.04 5.86
C GLY A 159 20.46 -19.20 6.53
N GLU A 160 20.65 -20.31 7.24
CA GLU A 160 21.96 -20.69 7.75
C GLU A 160 22.80 -21.34 6.64
N LEU A 161 24.10 -21.03 6.61
CA LEU A 161 25.02 -21.68 5.69
C LEU A 161 25.36 -23.09 6.16
N PRO A 162 25.55 -24.06 5.24
CA PRO A 162 26.01 -25.38 5.59
C PRO A 162 27.36 -25.35 6.33
N ASP A 163 27.55 -26.30 7.24
CA ASP A 163 28.81 -26.45 7.99
C ASP A 163 29.92 -26.98 7.06
N GLY A 164 31.05 -26.26 6.98
CA GLY A 164 32.15 -26.58 6.07
C GLY A 164 33.29 -25.56 6.09
N MET A 165 34.39 -25.88 5.38
CA MET A 165 35.63 -25.08 5.30
C MET A 165 35.56 -23.88 4.33
N ALA A 166 34.43 -23.63 3.69
CA ALA A 166 34.28 -22.51 2.76
C ALA A 166 34.20 -21.18 3.53
N GLU A 167 34.86 -20.14 2.99
CA GLU A 167 34.79 -18.81 3.58
C GLU A 167 33.37 -18.25 3.44
N ARG A 168 32.84 -17.69 4.54
CA ARG A 168 31.47 -17.17 4.60
C ARG A 168 31.47 -15.67 4.33
N VAL A 169 30.62 -15.22 3.41
CA VAL A 169 30.48 -13.81 3.03
C VAL A 169 29.02 -13.38 3.00
N MET A 170 28.75 -12.09 3.20
CA MET A 170 27.42 -11.50 3.06
C MET A 170 27.34 -10.75 1.73
N ILE A 171 26.47 -11.19 0.83
CA ILE A 171 26.23 -10.56 -0.46
C ILE A 171 25.15 -9.51 -0.29
N ASN A 172 25.51 -8.24 -0.42
CA ASN A 172 24.57 -7.13 -0.40
C ASN A 172 24.07 -6.84 -1.84
N PRO A 173 22.76 -6.97 -2.15
CA PRO A 173 22.24 -6.71 -3.50
C PRO A 173 22.31 -5.24 -3.93
N LEU A 174 22.51 -4.31 -2.99
CA LEU A 174 22.53 -2.87 -3.26
C LEU A 174 23.94 -2.29 -3.13
N ILE A 175 24.98 -3.10 -3.35
CA ILE A 175 26.36 -2.62 -3.30
C ILE A 175 26.55 -1.53 -4.38
N SER A 176 27.02 -0.36 -3.96
CA SER A 176 27.43 0.70 -4.89
C SER A 176 28.86 0.39 -5.31
N ALA A 177 29.07 0.07 -6.58
CA ALA A 177 30.41 -0.05 -7.16
C ALA A 177 31.05 1.36 -7.15
N THR A 178 31.73 1.68 -6.05
CA THR A 178 32.66 2.79 -5.74
C THR A 178 32.36 3.39 -4.36
N VAL A 179 33.16 3.05 -3.34
CA VAL A 179 33.62 4.03 -2.33
C VAL A 179 35.07 3.69 -2.00
N ASN A 180 35.98 4.04 -2.91
CA ASN A 180 37.30 4.50 -2.48
C ASN A 180 37.10 5.96 -2.06
N ALA A 181 37.08 6.19 -0.75
CA ALA A 181 37.25 7.51 -0.14
C ALA A 181 38.57 7.49 0.63
#